data_AF-A0A1Z9QQT5-F1
#
_entry.id   AF-A0A1Z9QQT5-F1
#
_cell.length_a   1.000
_cell.length_b   1.000
_cell.length_c   1.000
_cell.angle_alpha   90.00
_cell.angle_beta   90.00
_cell.angle_gamma   90.00
#
_symmetry.space_group_name_H-M   'P 1'
#
loop_
_entity.id
_entity.type
_entity.pdbx_description
1 polymer ?
#
loop_
_entity_poly.entity_id
_entity_poly.type
_entity_poly.pdbx_seq_one_letter_code
_entity_poly.pdbx_strand_id
1 'polypeptide(L)'
;MNLRQLTKDYQTVLVLSAGLIAIGWYFMLPTVSIAALVIMVLSASSSRLTALFAKAWMGFGHVLGAIQSRILLSVIYLFILTPIAWLRKAISSSSKKPTWVDVRHEVANFEQPW
;
A
#
# COMPACT_ATOMS: atom_id res chain seq x y z
N MET A 1 -8.19 27.70 26.53
CA MET A 1 -7.28 26.61 26.11
C MET A 1 -7.97 25.29 26.46
N ASN A 2 -8.34 24.48 25.47
CA ASN A 2 -9.21 23.31 25.67
C ASN A 2 -8.44 22.13 26.31
N LEU A 3 -8.86 21.71 27.50
CA LEU A 3 -8.24 20.59 28.24
C LEU A 3 -8.28 19.26 27.45
N ARG A 4 -9.28 19.09 26.59
CA ARG A 4 -9.42 17.93 25.70
C ARG A 4 -8.43 17.91 24.53
N GLN A 5 -7.95 19.07 24.08
CA GLN A 5 -6.93 19.13 23.03
C GLN A 5 -5.58 18.64 23.57
N LEU A 6 -5.22 19.10 24.78
CA LEU A 6 -3.94 18.75 25.40
C LEU A 6 -3.80 17.24 25.60
N THR A 7 -4.82 16.55 26.11
CA THR A 7 -4.75 15.09 26.33
C THR A 7 -4.56 14.29 25.03
N LYS A 8 -5.22 14.70 23.95
CA LYS A 8 -5.04 14.08 22.62
C LYS A 8 -3.63 14.32 22.07
N ASP A 9 -3.13 15.55 22.17
CA ASP A 9 -1.80 15.92 21.68
C ASP A 9 -0.70 15.17 22.44
N TYR A 10 -0.84 15.04 23.77
CA TYR A 10 0.07 14.24 24.60
C TYR A 10 0.05 12.75 24.23
N GLN A 11 -1.14 12.17 24.03
CA GLN A 11 -1.26 10.75 23.68
C GLN A 11 -0.63 10.43 22.33
N THR A 12 -0.80 11.30 21.32
CA THR A 12 -0.18 11.11 19.99
C THR A 12 1.34 11.14 20.07
N VAL A 13 1.91 12.05 20.85
CA VAL A 13 3.37 12.13 21.03
C VAL A 13 3.92 10.97 21.84
N LEU A 14 3.18 10.46 22.83
CA LEU A 14 3.56 9.27 23.59
C LEU A 14 3.63 8.03 22.68
N VAL A 15 2.63 7.85 21.81
CA VAL A 15 2.59 6.75 20.83
C VAL A 15 3.70 6.90 19.79
N LEU A 16 3.96 8.12 19.30
CA LEU A 16 5.07 8.43 18.38
C LEU A 16 6.43 8.08 19.01
N SER A 17 6.67 8.53 20.24
CA SER A 17 7.92 8.29 20.96
C SER A 17 8.10 6.81 21.26
N ALA A 18 7.05 6.12 21.72
CA ALA A 18 7.07 4.68 21.96
C ALA A 18 7.31 3.87 20.67
N GLY A 19 6.68 4.25 19.56
CA GLY A 19 6.89 3.62 18.25
C GLY A 19 8.33 3.79 17.75
N LEU A 20 8.92 4.98 17.93
CA LEU A 20 10.30 5.24 17.52
C LEU A 20 11.31 4.42 18.35
N ILE A 21 11.05 4.26 19.65
CA ILE A 21 11.85 3.40 20.54
C ILE A 21 11.71 1.92 20.14
N ALA A 22 10.50 1.47 19.84
CA ALA A 22 10.26 0.08 19.41
C ALA A 22 10.99 -0.25 18.10
N ILE A 23 11.01 0.68 17.15
CA ILE A 23 11.77 0.55 15.89
C ILE A 23 13.29 0.55 16.15
N GLY A 24 13.77 1.43 17.03
CA GLY A 24 15.19 1.47 17.43
C GLY A 24 15.67 0.17 18.07
N TRP A 25 14.80 -0.48 18.86
CA TRP A 25 15.08 -1.81 19.42
C TRP A 25 15.12 -2.89 18.34
N TYR A 26 14.18 -2.85 17.39
CA TYR A 26 14.09 -3.85 16.31
C TYR A 26 15.30 -3.80 15.35
N PHE A 27 15.88 -2.62 15.11
CA PHE A 27 16.99 -2.46 14.15
C PHE A 27 18.41 -2.46 14.76
N MET A 28 18.57 -2.61 16.09
CA MET A 28 19.88 -2.61 16.80
C MET A 28 20.84 -1.45 16.40
N LEU A 29 20.29 -0.25 16.12
CA LEU A 29 21.06 0.95 15.78
C LEU A 29 21.13 1.88 17.01
N PRO A 30 22.23 1.88 17.79
CA PRO A 30 22.31 2.60 19.07
C PRO A 30 22.13 4.12 18.93
N THR A 31 22.47 4.71 17.79
CA THR A 31 22.34 6.15 17.50
C THR A 31 20.88 6.60 17.39
N VAL A 32 20.00 5.74 16.88
CA VAL A 32 18.58 6.07 16.65
C VAL A 32 17.80 6.07 17.98
N SER A 33 18.15 5.18 18.90
CA SER A 33 17.53 5.10 20.22
C SER A 33 17.83 6.32 21.10
N ILE A 34 19.05 6.87 21.01
CA ILE A 34 19.43 8.07 21.76
C ILE A 34 18.68 9.30 21.23
N ALA A 35 18.59 9.46 19.91
CA ALA A 35 17.82 10.55 19.29
C ALA A 35 16.33 10.49 19.67
N ALA A 36 15.75 9.28 19.73
CA ALA A 36 14.36 9.08 20.16
C ALA A 36 14.14 9.45 21.65
N LEU A 37 15.08 9.08 22.52
CA LEU A 37 15.06 9.46 23.94
C LEU A 37 15.15 10.98 24.13
N VAL A 38 16.06 11.63 23.39
CA VAL A 38 16.22 13.09 23.43
C VAL A 38 14.94 13.77 22.94
N ILE A 39 14.36 13.30 21.83
CA ILE A 39 13.08 13.81 21.33
C ILE A 39 11.95 13.60 22.34
N MET A 40 11.89 12.45 23.01
CA MET A 40 10.87 12.16 24.04
C MET A 40 10.99 13.13 25.23
N VAL A 41 12.21 13.37 25.72
CA VAL A 41 12.47 14.31 26.83
C VAL A 41 12.17 15.76 26.42
N LEU A 42 12.58 16.17 25.21
CA LEU A 42 12.29 17.50 24.68
C LEU A 42 10.79 17.73 24.40
N SER A 43 10.08 16.69 23.92
CA SER A 43 8.64 16.76 23.66
C SER A 43 7.83 16.79 24.96
N ALA A 44 8.30 16.12 26.02
CA ALA A 44 7.68 16.21 27.35
C ALA A 44 7.81 17.62 27.96
N SER A 45 8.90 18.35 27.66
CA SER A 45 9.18 19.66 28.24
C SER A 45 8.49 20.83 27.51
N SER A 46 8.11 20.67 26.23
CA SER A 46 7.55 21.77 25.42
C SER A 46 6.32 21.38 24.61
N SER A 47 5.15 21.85 25.05
CA SER A 47 3.85 21.64 24.38
C SER A 47 3.78 22.19 22.94
N ARG A 48 4.57 23.23 22.60
CA ARG A 48 4.58 23.81 21.24
C ARG A 48 5.32 22.95 20.22
N LEU A 49 6.42 22.30 20.64
CA LEU A 49 7.18 21.39 19.78
C LEU A 49 6.36 20.13 19.48
N THR A 50 5.71 19.59 20.51
CA THR A 50 4.74 18.48 20.42
C THR A 50 3.66 18.73 19.35
N ALA A 51 3.04 19.91 19.35
CA ALA A 51 2.01 20.24 18.36
C ALA A 51 2.54 20.33 16.92
N LEU A 52 3.77 20.83 16.73
CA LEU A 52 4.43 20.88 15.42
C LEU A 52 4.75 19.49 14.89
N PHE A 53 5.29 18.62 15.74
CA PHE A 53 5.58 17.22 15.38
C PHE A 53 4.31 16.43 15.08
N ALA A 54 3.26 16.57 15.90
CA ALA A 54 1.98 15.91 15.66
C ALA A 54 1.37 16.33 14.31
N LYS A 55 1.44 17.63 13.98
CA LYS A 55 0.95 18.15 12.70
C LYS A 55 1.77 17.63 11.52
N ALA A 56 3.10 17.60 11.64
CA ALA A 56 3.98 17.03 10.63
C ALA A 56 3.71 15.54 10.41
N TRP A 57 3.52 14.78 11.51
CA TRP A 57 3.19 13.36 11.46
C TRP A 57 1.82 13.08 10.84
N MET A 58 0.79 13.86 11.18
CA MET A 58 -0.52 13.74 10.53
C MET A 58 -0.43 14.02 9.02
N GLY A 59 0.37 15.01 8.61
CA GLY A 59 0.64 15.27 7.19
C GLY A 59 1.30 14.08 6.50
N PHE A 60 2.30 13.48 7.14
CA PHE A 60 2.95 12.26 6.65
C PHE A 60 1.98 11.08 6.53
N GLY A 61 1.14 10.87 7.55
CA GLY A 61 0.10 9.84 7.53
C GLY A 61 -0.93 10.03 6.40
N HIS A 62 -1.27 11.28 6.06
CA HIS A 62 -2.17 11.59 4.96
C HIS A 62 -1.56 11.22 3.60
N VAL A 63 -0.26 11.49 3.41
CA VAL A 63 0.47 11.11 2.20
C VAL A 63 0.60 9.58 2.10
N LEU A 64 0.96 8.91 3.19
CA LEU A 64 1.02 7.45 3.25
C LEU A 64 -0.34 6.80 2.96
N GLY A 65 -1.42 7.34 3.52
CA GLY A 65 -2.78 6.88 3.27
C GLY A 65 -3.19 7.01 1.79
N ALA A 66 -2.78 8.09 1.13
CA ALA A 66 -3.02 8.28 -0.31
C ALA A 66 -2.26 7.25 -1.18
N ILE A 67 -1.05 6.85 -0.76
CA ILE A 67 -0.27 5.81 -1.43
C ILE A 67 -0.87 4.42 -1.18
N GLN A 68 -1.43 4.19 0.02
CA GLN A 68 -2.02 2.92 0.43
C GLN A 68 -3.07 2.40 -0.56
N SER A 69 -3.95 3.26 -1.08
CA SER A 69 -4.97 2.84 -2.06
C SER A 69 -4.36 2.31 -3.36
N ARG A 70 -3.27 2.90 -3.84
CA ARG A 70 -2.57 2.44 -5.05
C ARG A 70 -1.82 1.14 -4.80
N ILE A 71 -1.20 1.02 -3.63
CA ILE A 71 -0.56 -0.22 -3.19
C ILE A 71 -1.59 -1.33 -3.09
N LEU A 72 -2.73 -1.09 -2.44
CA LEU A 72 -3.80 -2.07 -2.26
C LEU A 72 -4.32 -2.58 -3.61
N LEU A 73 -4.58 -1.69 -4.57
CA LEU A 73 -4.96 -2.06 -5.94
C LEU A 73 -3.88 -2.91 -6.63
N SER A 74 -2.61 -2.52 -6.49
CA SER A 74 -1.48 -3.26 -7.08
C SER A 74 -1.34 -4.65 -6.48
N VAL A 75 -1.49 -4.77 -5.16
CA VAL A 75 -1.48 -6.05 -4.43
C VAL A 75 -2.63 -6.94 -4.89
N ILE A 76 -3.86 -6.40 -4.98
CA ILE A 76 -5.03 -7.13 -5.50
C ILE A 76 -4.77 -7.62 -6.92
N TYR A 77 -4.25 -6.77 -7.80
CA TYR A 77 -3.93 -7.14 -9.18
C TYR A 77 -2.90 -8.29 -9.24
N LEU A 78 -1.83 -8.20 -8.46
CA LEU A 78 -0.76 -9.20 -8.44
C LEU A 78 -1.20 -10.54 -7.83
N PHE A 79 -1.92 -10.51 -6.71
CA PHE A 79 -2.28 -11.72 -5.98
C PHE A 79 -3.60 -12.36 -6.43
N ILE A 80 -4.53 -11.59 -7.00
CA ILE A 80 -5.83 -12.11 -7.43
C ILE A 80 -5.88 -12.16 -8.96
N LEU A 81 -5.71 -11.02 -9.63
CA LEU A 81 -6.00 -10.94 -11.06
C LEU A 81 -4.95 -11.66 -11.92
N THR A 82 -3.67 -11.56 -11.53
CA THR A 82 -2.56 -12.18 -12.26
C THR A 82 -2.63 -13.71 -12.27
N PRO A 83 -2.81 -14.42 -11.14
CA PRO A 83 -2.97 -15.87 -11.18
C PRO A 83 -4.25 -16.31 -11.89
N ILE A 84 -5.35 -15.55 -11.79
CA ILE A 84 -6.59 -15.83 -12.53
C ILE A 84 -6.37 -15.74 -14.04
N ALA A 85 -5.66 -14.71 -14.51
CA ALA A 85 -5.35 -14.55 -15.93
C ALA A 85 -4.45 -15.68 -16.45
N TRP A 86 -3.47 -16.10 -15.64
CA TRP A 86 -2.64 -17.27 -15.93
C TRP A 86 -3.46 -18.57 -15.99
N LEU A 87 -4.37 -18.77 -15.04
CA LEU A 87 -5.26 -19.92 -15.01
C LEU A 87 -6.15 -19.96 -16.26
N ARG A 88 -6.73 -18.81 -16.64
CA ARG A 88 -7.51 -18.66 -17.87
C ARG A 88 -6.68 -18.99 -19.12
N LYS A 89 -5.42 -18.53 -19.18
CA LYS A 89 -4.51 -18.81 -20.29
C LYS A 89 -4.16 -20.29 -20.38
N ALA A 90 -3.92 -20.95 -19.24
CA ALA A 90 -3.66 -22.40 -19.19
C ALA A 90 -4.87 -23.20 -19.70
N ILE A 91 -6.09 -22.83 -19.31
CA ILE A 91 -7.33 -23.48 -19.77
C ILE A 91 -7.60 -23.19 -21.27
N SER A 92 -7.34 -21.96 -21.72
CA SER A 92 -7.56 -21.55 -23.13
C SER A 92 -6.51 -22.07 -24.11
N SER A 93 -5.35 -22.54 -23.64
CA SER A 93 -4.32 -23.16 -24.49
C SER A 93 -4.78 -24.50 -25.06
N SER A 94 -5.90 -25.05 -24.58
CA SER A 94 -6.55 -26.21 -25.16
C SER A 94 -7.33 -25.83 -26.42
N SER A 95 -6.60 -25.58 -27.50
CA SER A 95 -6.97 -25.71 -28.91
C SER A 95 -8.47 -25.58 -29.24
N LYS A 96 -8.97 -24.35 -29.38
CA LYS A 96 -10.17 -24.08 -30.18
C LYS A 96 -9.72 -23.44 -31.48
N LYS A 97 -9.76 -24.21 -32.57
CA LYS A 97 -9.54 -23.66 -33.91
C LYS A 97 -10.56 -22.53 -34.12
N PRO A 98 -10.16 -21.34 -34.58
CA PRO A 98 -11.10 -20.26 -34.84
C PRO A 98 -12.06 -20.72 -35.95
N THR A 99 -13.33 -20.86 -35.59
CA THR A 99 -14.42 -21.33 -36.47
C THR A 99 -14.58 -20.49 -37.75
N TRP A 100 -14.07 -19.26 -37.75
CA TRP A 100 -14.04 -18.38 -38.94
C TRP A 100 -13.11 -18.87 -40.05
N VAL A 101 -12.16 -19.78 -39.77
CA VAL A 101 -11.28 -20.35 -40.80
C VAL A 101 -12.00 -21.43 -41.60
N ASP A 102 -12.87 -22.23 -40.99
CA ASP A 102 -13.61 -23.29 -41.70
C ASP A 102 -14.70 -22.73 -42.61
N VAL A 103 -15.42 -21.69 -42.17
CA VAL A 103 -16.50 -21.07 -42.97
C VAL A 103 -16.00 -20.52 -44.31
N ARG A 104 -14.74 -20.06 -44.37
CA ARG A 104 -14.15 -19.50 -45.59
C ARG A 104 -13.92 -20.56 -46.68
N HIS A 105 -13.67 -21.81 -46.30
CA HIS A 105 -13.37 -22.88 -47.25
C HIS A 105 -14.63 -23.43 -47.93
N GLU A 106 -15.79 -23.40 -47.28
CA GLU A 106 -17.06 -23.80 -47.91
C GLU A 106 -17.55 -22.79 -48.94
N VAL A 107 -17.49 -21.49 -48.64
CA VAL A 107 -17.99 -20.44 -49.57
C VAL A 107 -17.03 -20.12 -50.72
N ALA A 108 -15.74 -20.47 -50.58
CA ALA A 108 -14.73 -20.28 -51.63
C ALA A 108 -14.50 -21.55 -52.45
N ASN A 109 -15.30 -22.60 -52.26
CA ASN A 109 -15.21 -23.82 -53.05
C ASN A 109 -15.95 -23.63 -54.38
N PHE A 110 -15.26 -23.02 -55.34
CA PHE A 110 -15.77 -22.76 -56.69
C PHE A 110 -15.93 -24.03 -57.55
N GLU A 111 -15.61 -25.21 -56.99
CA GLU A 111 -15.70 -26.51 -57.68
C GLU A 111 -17.03 -27.23 -57.48
N GLN A 112 -18.01 -26.65 -56.77
CA GLN A 112 -19.34 -27.24 -56.68
C GLN A 112 -20.01 -27.24 -58.07
N PRO A 113 -20.27 -28.40 -58.69
CA PRO A 113 -21.16 -28.45 -59.83
C PRO A 113 -22.56 -28.16 -59.28
N TRP A 114 -23.24 -27.20 -59.89
CA TRP A 114 -24.67 -26.95 -59.66
C TRP A 114 -25.51 -28.22 -59.84
#